data_AF-A0A7C1V4U1-F1
#
_entry.id   AF-A0A7C1V4U1-F1
#
_cell.length_a   1.000
_cell.length_b   1.000
_cell.length_c   1.000
_cell.angle_alpha   90.00
_cell.angle_beta   90.00
_cell.angle_gamma   90.00
#
_symmetry.space_group_name_H-M   'P 1'
#
loop_
_entity.id
_entity.type
_entity.pdbx_description
1 polymer ?
#
loop_
_entity_poly.entity_id
_entity_poly.type
_entity_poly.pdbx_seq_one_letter_code
_entity_poly.pdbx_strand_id
1 'polypeptide(L)'
;MCIENTVPFLIKYIMPYNRPNERYLNWLTKTKKTVRSYCFYSVQKEHRIFHLDKNLTSKGWVYDKDDFKVYAEKILFREDYNPQLPEMIELNFQKPLTGMILSPDSPEFQALIKIYSTKSIDIKSFLGTKKRGTVDALMVLLEKDLIFPFLSMKNLGFCEVIRIILPETTPIIQKKLLKIFTFFNLCTVSEIEGKYYIQGFGKEKQFEKGISLKIYFPETHVGFFIDIFINLFEYLEIEHYIILHDLADGAHIIKSTFEDIESFKSYNPLTNLIWDETDKMWKNHKIYNKNRKPVYPNLFLTKNSE
;
A
#
# COMPACT_ATOMS: atom_id res chain seq x y z
N MET A 1 1.83 18.50 -21.94
CA MET A 1 0.97 17.39 -21.49
C MET A 1 1.33 16.17 -22.32
N CYS A 2 2.29 15.35 -21.88
CA CYS A 2 2.57 14.06 -22.52
C CYS A 2 1.59 13.05 -21.94
N ILE A 3 0.60 12.64 -22.72
CA ILE A 3 -0.16 11.41 -22.42
C ILE A 3 0.82 10.27 -22.72
N GLU A 4 1.58 9.83 -21.72
CA GLU A 4 2.47 8.68 -21.87
C GLU A 4 1.65 7.39 -21.85
N ASN A 5 1.83 6.53 -22.85
CA ASN A 5 1.26 5.17 -22.93
C ASN A 5 1.91 4.20 -21.91
N THR A 6 2.29 4.66 -20.73
CA THR A 6 2.85 3.83 -19.67
C THR A 6 1.73 3.36 -18.75
N VAL A 7 1.59 2.05 -18.59
CA VAL A 7 0.61 1.46 -17.66
C VAL A 7 1.17 1.52 -16.24
N PRO A 8 0.59 2.31 -15.32
CA PRO A 8 1.03 2.28 -13.94
C PRO A 8 0.62 0.95 -13.29
N PHE A 9 1.50 0.40 -12.46
CA PHE A 9 1.22 -0.79 -11.69
C PHE A 9 1.60 -0.56 -10.23
N LEU A 10 0.79 -1.11 -9.32
CA LEU A 10 1.04 -1.07 -7.88
C LEU A 10 1.24 -2.49 -7.36
N ILE A 11 2.41 -2.75 -6.78
CA ILE A 11 2.74 -4.05 -6.17
C ILE A 11 2.78 -3.88 -4.67
N LYS A 12 2.08 -4.76 -3.95
CA LYS A 12 2.19 -4.93 -2.51
C LYS A 12 2.85 -6.26 -2.23
N TYR A 13 3.82 -6.29 -1.34
CA TYR A 13 4.47 -7.52 -0.91
C TYR A 13 4.87 -7.43 0.56
N ILE A 14 4.96 -8.59 1.22
CA ILE A 14 5.49 -8.70 2.58
C ILE A 14 6.95 -9.10 2.47
N MET A 15 7.84 -8.31 3.08
CA MET A 15 9.22 -8.71 3.36
C MET A 15 9.35 -8.86 4.87
N PRO A 16 10.01 -9.91 5.40
CA PRO A 16 10.27 -10.02 6.83
C PRO A 16 11.44 -9.15 7.29
N TYR A 17 11.85 -8.17 6.48
CA TYR A 17 12.90 -7.22 6.78
C TYR A 17 12.53 -5.85 6.20
N ASN A 18 12.95 -4.79 6.90
CA ASN A 18 12.54 -3.40 6.62
C ASN A 18 13.20 -2.79 5.37
N ARG A 19 14.01 -3.55 4.62
CA ARG A 19 14.79 -3.04 3.47
C ARG A 19 14.78 -4.01 2.30
N PRO A 20 13.84 -3.92 1.34
CA PRO A 20 13.76 -4.89 0.26
C PRO A 20 15.06 -4.95 -0.55
N ASN A 21 15.24 -6.04 -1.30
CA ASN A 21 16.40 -6.22 -2.15
C ASN A 21 16.43 -5.19 -3.29
N GLU A 22 17.09 -4.05 -3.03
CA GLU A 22 17.20 -2.96 -3.98
C GLU A 22 17.99 -3.34 -5.24
N ARG A 23 18.78 -4.42 -5.21
CA ARG A 23 19.58 -4.84 -6.38
C ARG A 23 18.69 -5.22 -7.56
N TYR A 24 17.54 -5.82 -7.30
CA TYR A 24 16.60 -6.19 -8.36
C TYR A 24 15.98 -4.96 -9.01
N LEU A 25 15.51 -4.01 -8.19
CA LEU A 25 14.98 -2.72 -8.67
C LEU A 25 16.05 -1.93 -9.43
N ASN A 26 17.27 -1.84 -8.88
CA ASN A 26 18.42 -1.21 -9.53
C ASN A 26 18.73 -1.82 -10.90
N TRP A 27 18.66 -3.15 -11.03
CA TRP A 27 18.90 -3.81 -12.31
C TRP A 27 17.83 -3.46 -13.35
N LEU A 28 16.55 -3.43 -12.96
CA LEU A 28 15.45 -3.04 -13.84
C LEU A 28 15.52 -1.56 -14.25
N THR A 29 15.86 -0.67 -13.32
CA THR A 29 15.85 0.78 -13.54
C THR A 29 17.13 1.30 -14.20
N LYS A 30 18.30 0.88 -13.74
CA LYS A 30 19.61 1.40 -14.20
C LYS A 30 20.19 0.61 -15.37
N THR A 31 20.08 -0.72 -15.33
CA THR A 31 20.68 -1.59 -16.37
C THR A 31 19.72 -1.81 -17.54
N LYS A 32 18.48 -2.23 -17.26
CA LYS A 32 17.49 -2.53 -18.31
C LYS A 32 16.72 -1.30 -18.79
N LYS A 33 16.64 -0.24 -17.98
CA LYS A 33 15.89 0.99 -18.28
C LYS A 33 14.43 0.73 -18.66
N THR A 34 13.84 -0.35 -18.16
CA THR A 34 12.45 -0.73 -18.44
C THR A 34 11.46 0.00 -17.53
N VAL A 35 11.93 0.55 -16.42
CA VAL A 35 11.14 1.34 -15.46
C VAL A 35 11.56 2.79 -15.54
N ARG A 36 10.66 3.66 -16.00
CA ARG A 36 10.91 5.11 -16.13
C ARG A 36 10.86 5.82 -14.78
N SER A 37 9.90 5.47 -13.94
CA SER A 37 9.75 6.04 -12.61
C SER A 37 9.28 4.95 -11.64
N TYR A 38 9.64 5.11 -10.37
CA TYR A 38 9.10 4.28 -9.30
C TYR A 38 9.07 5.07 -7.99
N CYS A 39 8.16 4.68 -7.11
CA CYS A 39 8.16 5.06 -5.71
C CYS A 39 8.11 3.77 -4.89
N PHE A 40 9.16 3.54 -4.09
CA PHE A 40 9.26 2.41 -3.20
C PHE A 40 9.16 2.91 -1.77
N TYR A 41 8.14 2.46 -1.03
CA TYR A 41 7.85 3.01 0.29
C TYR A 41 7.32 1.98 1.29
N SER A 42 7.51 2.29 2.56
CA SER A 42 6.94 1.61 3.72
C SER A 42 5.92 2.52 4.39
N VAL A 43 4.85 1.94 4.93
CA VAL A 43 3.85 2.69 5.70
C VAL A 43 4.29 2.75 7.15
N GLN A 44 4.45 3.95 7.67
CA GLN A 44 4.83 4.20 9.06
C GLN A 44 3.59 4.24 9.98
N LYS A 45 2.58 4.98 9.54
CA LYS A 45 1.31 5.18 10.25
C LYS A 45 0.16 5.22 9.25
N GLU A 46 -1.01 4.75 9.65
CA GLU A 46 -2.22 4.78 8.83
C GLU A 46 -3.40 5.35 9.64
N HIS A 47 -4.05 6.36 9.08
CA HIS A 47 -5.32 6.91 9.55
C HIS A 47 -6.44 6.38 8.64
N ARG A 48 -7.36 5.60 9.20
CA ARG A 48 -8.55 5.14 8.48
C ARG A 48 -9.73 6.01 8.85
N ILE A 49 -10.29 6.66 7.84
CA ILE A 49 -11.46 7.52 7.93
C ILE A 49 -12.65 6.70 7.47
N PHE A 50 -13.63 6.52 8.36
CA PHE A 50 -14.94 6.00 8.02
C PHE A 50 -16.01 6.77 8.79
N HIS A 51 -16.93 7.43 8.09
CA HIS A 51 -18.03 8.17 8.71
C HIS A 51 -19.27 8.21 7.82
N LEU A 52 -20.42 8.46 8.46
CA LEU A 52 -21.74 8.51 7.83
C LEU A 52 -22.43 9.88 8.03
N ASP A 53 -21.72 10.85 8.60
CA ASP A 53 -22.28 12.13 9.07
C ASP A 53 -22.41 13.19 7.96
N LYS A 54 -21.74 12.99 6.82
CA LYS A 54 -21.80 13.88 5.64
C LYS A 54 -21.85 13.10 4.34
N ASN A 55 -22.17 13.79 3.24
CA ASN A 55 -22.16 13.24 1.88
C ASN A 55 -23.02 11.98 1.67
N LEU A 56 -24.02 11.77 2.53
CA LEU A 56 -24.96 10.66 2.46
C LEU A 56 -26.38 11.23 2.42
N THR A 57 -27.15 10.85 1.41
CA THR A 57 -28.54 11.27 1.21
C THR A 57 -29.46 10.05 1.17
N SER A 58 -30.77 10.26 1.10
CA SER A 58 -31.75 9.18 0.87
C SER A 58 -31.53 8.43 -0.45
N LYS A 59 -30.77 9.01 -1.39
CA LYS A 59 -30.41 8.39 -2.67
C LYS A 59 -29.04 7.69 -2.67
N GLY A 60 -28.32 7.72 -1.56
CA GLY A 60 -26.97 7.18 -1.43
C GLY A 60 -25.90 8.27 -1.26
N TRP A 61 -24.64 7.90 -1.52
CA TRP A 61 -23.50 8.80 -1.42
C TRP A 61 -23.55 9.89 -2.49
N VAL A 62 -23.26 11.13 -2.11
CA VAL A 62 -23.21 12.26 -3.03
C VAL A 62 -21.90 12.98 -2.81
N TYR A 63 -20.98 12.81 -3.76
CA TYR A 63 -19.70 13.51 -3.79
C TYR A 63 -19.79 14.63 -4.80
N ASP A 64 -19.86 15.86 -4.29
CA ASP A 64 -19.84 17.08 -5.09
C ASP A 64 -18.44 17.71 -5.04
N LYS A 65 -17.93 18.07 -6.23
CA LYS A 65 -16.57 18.59 -6.40
C LYS A 65 -16.44 20.02 -5.87
N ASP A 66 -17.50 20.83 -5.99
CA ASP A 66 -17.50 22.23 -5.60
C ASP A 66 -17.63 22.33 -4.07
N ASP A 67 -18.42 21.45 -3.45
CA ASP A 67 -18.44 21.27 -1.99
C ASP A 67 -17.08 20.85 -1.45
N PHE A 68 -16.41 19.89 -2.11
CA PHE A 68 -15.05 19.49 -1.73
C PHE A 68 -14.07 20.66 -1.85
N LYS A 69 -14.12 21.42 -2.95
CA LYS A 69 -13.28 22.60 -3.16
C LYS A 69 -13.48 23.63 -2.05
N VAL A 70 -14.72 24.00 -1.75
CA VAL A 70 -15.06 24.94 -0.67
C VAL A 70 -14.58 24.42 0.68
N TYR A 71 -14.73 23.12 0.94
CA TYR A 71 -14.24 22.49 2.18
C TYR A 71 -12.72 22.58 2.30
N ALA A 72 -11.99 22.25 1.23
CA ALA A 72 -10.53 22.33 1.19
C ALA A 72 -10.04 23.78 1.37
N GLU A 73 -10.63 24.74 0.66
CA GLU A 73 -10.31 26.16 0.79
C GLU A 73 -10.53 26.67 2.23
N LYS A 74 -11.64 26.30 2.88
CA LYS A 74 -11.87 26.67 4.28
C LYS A 74 -10.75 26.14 5.20
N ILE A 75 -10.30 24.89 5.01
CA ILE A 75 -9.19 24.34 5.80
C ILE A 75 -7.86 25.04 5.52
N LEU A 76 -7.62 25.48 4.27
CA LEU A 76 -6.37 26.10 3.87
C LEU A 76 -6.25 27.56 4.33
N PHE A 77 -7.35 28.32 4.30
CA PHE A 77 -7.34 29.78 4.38
C PHE A 77 -8.06 30.38 5.59
N ARG A 78 -8.91 29.62 6.31
CA ARG A 78 -9.65 30.13 7.47
C ARG A 78 -9.07 29.59 8.77
N GLU A 79 -8.39 30.45 9.52
CA GLU A 79 -7.79 30.09 10.81
C GLU A 79 -8.83 29.71 11.87
N ASP A 80 -10.03 30.28 11.80
CA ASP A 80 -11.17 30.01 12.69
C ASP A 80 -11.97 28.76 12.30
N TYR A 81 -11.72 28.21 11.11
CA TYR A 81 -12.42 27.02 10.64
C TYR A 81 -11.79 25.75 11.19
N ASN A 82 -12.39 25.21 12.25
CA ASN A 82 -12.00 23.94 12.84
C ASN A 82 -13.14 22.92 12.73
N PRO A 83 -13.27 22.22 11.59
CA PRO A 83 -14.32 21.22 11.43
C PRO A 83 -14.12 20.10 12.45
N GLN A 84 -15.22 19.61 13.03
CA GLN A 84 -15.18 18.40 13.83
C GLN A 84 -14.70 17.26 12.93
N LEU A 85 -13.56 16.66 13.28
CA LEU A 85 -13.03 15.53 12.54
C LEU A 85 -13.78 14.27 12.98
N PRO A 86 -14.09 13.37 12.04
CA PRO A 86 -14.64 12.06 12.38
C PRO A 86 -13.64 11.29 13.25
N GLU A 87 -14.14 10.34 14.04
CA GLU A 87 -13.28 9.39 14.73
C GLU A 87 -12.48 8.58 13.68
N MET A 88 -11.17 8.50 13.87
CA MET A 88 -10.27 7.82 12.96
C MET A 88 -9.63 6.63 13.67
N ILE A 89 -9.56 5.50 12.98
CA ILE A 89 -8.75 4.37 13.46
C ILE A 89 -7.31 4.66 13.09
N GLU A 90 -6.45 4.81 14.09
CA GLU A 90 -5.02 5.02 13.91
C GLU A 90 -4.25 3.71 14.10
N LEU A 91 -3.45 3.35 13.11
CA LEU A 91 -2.54 2.20 13.17
C LEU A 91 -1.10 2.71 13.08
N ASN A 92 -0.27 2.36 14.06
CA ASN A 92 1.14 2.71 14.08
C ASN A 92 1.99 1.46 13.82
N PHE A 93 2.63 1.41 12.65
CA PHE A 93 3.47 0.29 12.22
C PHE A 93 4.94 0.48 12.60
N GLN A 94 5.33 1.67 13.07
CA GLN A 94 6.68 1.95 13.55
C GLN A 94 6.88 1.63 15.03
N LYS A 95 5.92 0.98 15.72
CA LYS A 95 6.18 0.43 17.06
C LYS A 95 7.44 -0.45 16.94
N PRO A 96 8.55 -0.08 17.60
CA PRO A 96 9.78 -0.79 17.38
C PRO A 96 9.62 -2.21 17.92
N LEU A 97 9.83 -3.21 17.07
CA LEU A 97 10.23 -4.55 17.51
C LEU A 97 11.69 -4.50 17.97
N THR A 98 12.04 -3.51 18.81
CA THR A 98 13.40 -3.28 19.29
C THR A 98 13.90 -4.54 19.99
N GLY A 99 14.92 -5.16 19.42
CA GLY A 99 15.53 -6.38 19.94
C GLY A 99 14.76 -7.68 19.63
N MET A 100 13.60 -7.63 18.96
CA MET A 100 12.84 -8.83 18.61
C MET A 100 13.36 -9.45 17.32
N ILE A 101 14.17 -10.50 17.46
CA ILE A 101 14.65 -11.33 16.36
C ILE A 101 13.61 -12.43 16.12
N LEU A 102 12.79 -12.28 15.07
CA LEU A 102 11.78 -13.25 14.67
C LEU A 102 12.42 -14.38 13.84
N SER A 103 13.14 -15.28 14.50
CA SER A 103 13.74 -16.47 13.89
C SER A 103 12.65 -17.43 13.36
N PRO A 104 13.00 -18.41 12.51
CA PRO A 104 12.04 -19.42 12.03
C PRO A 104 11.27 -20.10 13.15
N ASP A 105 11.92 -20.36 14.30
CA ASP A 105 11.32 -21.07 15.42
C ASP A 105 10.56 -20.17 16.39
N SER A 106 10.56 -18.85 16.16
CA SER A 106 9.81 -17.92 17.02
C SER A 106 8.30 -18.20 16.95
N PRO A 107 7.58 -18.17 18.09
CA PRO A 107 6.13 -18.35 18.11
C PRO A 107 5.38 -17.40 17.17
N GLU A 108 5.87 -16.17 17.04
CA GLU A 108 5.33 -15.14 16.17
C GLU A 108 5.48 -15.50 14.69
N PHE A 109 6.66 -15.95 14.25
CA PHE A 109 6.87 -16.33 12.87
C PHE A 109 6.07 -17.60 12.51
N GLN A 110 6.02 -18.58 13.41
CA GLN A 110 5.19 -19.77 13.23
C GLN A 110 3.70 -19.44 13.18
N ALA A 111 3.24 -18.52 14.04
CA ALA A 111 1.87 -18.02 13.99
C ALA A 111 1.59 -17.31 12.65
N LEU A 112 2.51 -16.47 12.19
CA LEU A 112 2.38 -15.72 10.94
C LEU A 112 2.31 -16.67 9.72
N ILE A 113 3.19 -17.67 9.64
CA ILE A 113 3.14 -18.70 8.59
C ILE A 113 1.79 -19.40 8.59
N LYS A 114 1.30 -19.79 9.77
CA LYS A 114 0.07 -20.55 9.93
C LYS A 114 -1.18 -19.79 9.46
N ILE A 115 -1.20 -18.48 9.66
CA ILE A 115 -2.31 -17.62 9.25
C ILE A 115 -2.04 -16.91 7.91
N TYR A 116 -0.90 -17.08 7.27
CA TYR A 116 -0.60 -16.37 6.03
C TYR A 116 -1.59 -16.77 4.93
N SER A 117 -2.15 -15.76 4.27
CA SER A 117 -3.04 -15.91 3.13
C SER A 117 -2.82 -14.75 2.17
N THR A 118 -2.87 -15.04 0.87
CA THR A 118 -2.87 -14.02 -0.18
C THR A 118 -4.16 -13.18 -0.19
N LYS A 119 -5.23 -13.69 0.43
CA LYS A 119 -6.52 -13.00 0.61
C LYS A 119 -6.76 -12.66 2.08
N SER A 120 -7.51 -11.58 2.30
CA SER A 120 -7.98 -11.22 3.64
C SER A 120 -8.71 -12.37 4.30
N ILE A 121 -8.38 -12.60 5.57
CA ILE A 121 -8.96 -13.66 6.38
C ILE A 121 -10.14 -13.09 7.15
N ASP A 122 -11.31 -13.70 7.01
CA ASP A 122 -12.47 -13.37 7.85
C ASP A 122 -12.31 -14.04 9.22
N ILE A 123 -11.86 -13.27 10.21
CA ILE A 123 -11.67 -13.75 11.60
C ILE A 123 -12.94 -14.40 12.14
N LYS A 124 -14.13 -13.89 11.76
CA LYS A 124 -15.42 -14.43 12.22
C LYS A 124 -15.64 -15.87 11.77
N SER A 125 -15.08 -16.25 10.63
CA SER A 125 -15.19 -17.60 10.09
C SER A 125 -14.49 -18.68 10.93
N PHE A 126 -13.63 -18.28 11.88
CA PHE A 126 -12.94 -19.20 12.79
C PHE A 126 -13.59 -19.30 14.17
N LEU A 127 -14.43 -18.32 14.54
CA LEU A 127 -15.15 -18.30 15.81
C LEU A 127 -16.12 -19.50 15.86
N GLY A 128 -16.05 -20.30 16.92
CA GLY A 128 -16.89 -21.48 17.11
C GLY A 128 -16.51 -22.70 16.26
N THR A 129 -15.40 -22.66 15.50
CA THR A 129 -14.94 -23.80 14.70
C THR A 129 -13.94 -24.69 15.46
N LYS A 130 -13.68 -25.89 14.94
CA LYS A 130 -12.61 -26.78 15.45
C LYS A 130 -11.19 -26.26 15.17
N LYS A 131 -11.03 -25.11 14.49
CA LYS A 131 -9.72 -24.53 14.11
C LYS A 131 -9.06 -23.73 15.24
N ARG A 132 -9.01 -24.30 16.46
CA ARG A 132 -8.44 -23.64 17.65
C ARG A 132 -7.04 -23.10 17.39
N GLY A 133 -6.18 -23.89 16.76
CA GLY A 133 -4.81 -23.47 16.48
C GLY A 133 -4.68 -22.25 15.56
N THR A 134 -5.67 -21.93 14.71
CA THR A 134 -5.66 -20.70 13.91
C THR A 134 -6.07 -19.50 14.77
N VAL A 135 -7.06 -19.69 15.65
CA VAL A 135 -7.47 -18.67 16.62
C VAL A 135 -6.31 -18.33 17.55
N ASP A 136 -5.61 -19.33 18.09
CA ASP A 136 -4.45 -19.13 18.96
C ASP A 136 -3.35 -18.31 18.26
N ALA A 137 -3.06 -18.64 16.99
CA ALA A 137 -2.09 -17.90 16.19
C ALA A 137 -2.51 -16.45 15.90
N LEU A 138 -3.79 -16.20 15.64
CA LEU A 138 -4.34 -14.85 15.50
C LEU A 138 -4.18 -14.06 16.80
N MET A 139 -4.51 -14.66 17.95
CA MET A 139 -4.40 -14.00 19.25
C MET A 139 -2.95 -13.63 19.58
N VAL A 140 -1.99 -14.55 19.37
CA VAL A 140 -0.56 -14.29 19.58
C VAL A 140 -0.08 -13.07 18.80
N LEU A 141 -0.52 -12.93 17.55
CA LEU A 141 -0.10 -11.83 16.69
C LEU A 141 -0.82 -10.51 17.01
N LEU A 142 -2.10 -10.57 17.40
CA LEU A 142 -2.87 -9.39 17.81
C LEU A 142 -2.36 -8.80 19.12
N GLU A 143 -2.09 -9.64 20.13
CA GLU A 143 -1.56 -9.21 21.43
C GLU A 143 -0.20 -8.51 21.32
N LYS A 144 0.56 -8.83 20.27
CA LYS A 144 1.89 -8.27 20.00
C LYS A 144 1.87 -7.14 18.97
N ASP A 145 0.69 -6.67 18.55
CA ASP A 145 0.54 -5.65 17.50
C ASP A 145 1.26 -6.01 16.18
N LEU A 146 1.39 -7.30 15.87
CA LEU A 146 2.06 -7.79 14.65
C LEU A 146 1.11 -7.94 13.45
N ILE A 147 -0.20 -7.98 13.72
CA ILE A 147 -1.24 -7.90 12.71
C ILE A 147 -2.30 -6.90 13.13
N PHE A 148 -2.94 -6.28 12.14
CA PHE A 148 -3.94 -5.25 12.38
C PHE A 148 -5.25 -5.65 11.70
N PRO A 149 -6.33 -5.87 12.47
CA PRO A 149 -7.62 -6.15 11.89
C PRO A 149 -8.13 -4.94 11.11
N PHE A 150 -9.01 -5.18 10.16
CA PHE A 150 -9.68 -4.13 9.42
C PHE A 150 -11.12 -4.52 9.13
N LEU A 151 -11.98 -3.52 9.04
CA LEU A 151 -13.36 -3.72 8.64
C LEU A 151 -13.41 -3.83 7.12
N SER A 152 -13.82 -5.01 6.62
CA SER A 152 -14.14 -5.18 5.21
C SER A 152 -15.51 -4.60 4.93
N MET A 153 -15.57 -3.38 4.43
CA MET A 153 -16.82 -2.74 4.04
C MET A 153 -17.28 -3.30 2.68
N LYS A 154 -18.36 -4.09 2.69
CA LYS A 154 -18.98 -4.64 1.47
C LYS A 154 -20.32 -3.96 1.22
N ASN A 155 -20.70 -3.85 -0.04
CA ASN A 155 -22.02 -3.37 -0.47
C ASN A 155 -22.36 -1.94 -0.01
N LEU A 156 -21.35 -1.08 0.15
CA LEU A 156 -21.60 0.33 0.45
C LEU A 156 -21.90 1.16 -0.80
N GLY A 157 -21.70 0.66 -2.02
CA GLY A 157 -21.92 1.44 -3.24
C GLY A 157 -20.74 2.33 -3.66
N PHE A 158 -19.55 2.12 -3.08
CA PHE A 158 -18.30 2.63 -3.63
C PHE A 158 -17.85 1.72 -4.78
N CYS A 159 -17.68 2.27 -5.97
CA CYS A 159 -17.31 1.52 -7.18
C CYS A 159 -15.93 1.90 -7.72
N GLU A 160 -15.38 3.06 -7.34
CA GLU A 160 -14.10 3.56 -7.83
C GLU A 160 -13.11 3.77 -6.69
N VAL A 161 -11.82 3.59 -6.97
CA VAL A 161 -10.74 3.80 -6.00
C VAL A 161 -9.60 4.58 -6.63
N ILE A 162 -9.28 5.71 -6.03
CA ILE A 162 -8.11 6.52 -6.38
C ILE A 162 -7.01 6.26 -5.35
N ARG A 163 -5.78 6.16 -5.82
CA ARG A 163 -4.59 6.18 -4.95
C ARG A 163 -3.71 7.35 -5.32
N ILE A 164 -3.21 8.06 -4.32
CA ILE A 164 -2.32 9.19 -4.53
C ILE A 164 -1.08 8.95 -3.69
N ILE A 165 0.11 9.17 -4.27
CA ILE A 165 1.38 9.06 -3.54
C ILE A 165 2.11 10.39 -3.67
N LEU A 166 2.42 10.98 -2.51
CA LEU A 166 3.09 12.26 -2.31
C LEU A 166 4.39 11.97 -1.55
N PRO A 167 5.52 11.63 -2.23
CA PRO A 167 6.75 11.22 -1.56
C PRO A 167 7.36 12.30 -0.66
N GLU A 168 7.29 13.57 -1.03
CA GLU A 168 7.91 14.67 -0.27
C GLU A 168 6.85 15.62 0.27
N THR A 169 6.65 15.61 1.59
CA THR A 169 5.71 16.47 2.31
C THR A 169 6.32 16.98 3.61
N THR A 170 5.71 18.00 4.21
CA THR A 170 6.09 18.50 5.55
C THR A 170 5.04 18.09 6.59
N PRO A 171 5.37 18.01 7.89
CA PRO A 171 4.38 17.70 8.93
C PRO A 171 3.17 18.64 8.95
N ILE A 172 3.36 19.90 8.56
CA ILE A 172 2.28 20.89 8.45
C ILE A 172 1.34 20.52 7.29
N ILE A 173 1.90 20.22 6.12
CA ILE A 173 1.15 19.75 4.95
C ILE A 173 0.42 18.45 5.26
N GLN A 174 1.07 17.49 5.93
CA GLN A 174 0.46 16.22 6.31
C GLN A 174 -0.79 16.41 7.18
N LYS A 175 -0.72 17.29 8.18
CA LYS A 175 -1.88 17.65 9.02
C LYS A 175 -3.00 18.29 8.20
N LYS A 176 -2.68 19.19 7.27
CA LYS A 176 -3.68 19.81 6.38
C LYS A 176 -4.34 18.77 5.48
N LEU A 177 -3.56 17.91 4.82
CA LEU A 177 -4.07 16.85 3.96
C LEU A 177 -4.97 15.89 4.74
N LEU A 178 -4.55 15.46 5.94
CA LEU A 178 -5.39 14.61 6.79
C LEU A 178 -6.77 15.24 7.02
N LYS A 179 -6.82 16.53 7.40
CA LYS A 179 -8.09 17.26 7.57
C LYS A 179 -8.90 17.34 6.28
N ILE A 180 -8.28 17.75 5.17
CA ILE A 180 -8.95 17.91 3.87
C ILE A 180 -9.59 16.61 3.41
N PHE A 181 -8.85 15.50 3.50
CA PHE A 181 -9.34 14.21 3.04
C PHE A 181 -10.36 13.56 3.97
N THR A 182 -10.61 14.13 5.16
CA THR A 182 -11.78 13.73 5.96
C THR A 182 -13.11 14.08 5.29
N PHE A 183 -13.13 14.92 4.25
CA PHE A 183 -14.33 15.14 3.43
C PHE A 183 -14.95 13.81 2.96
N PHE A 184 -14.11 12.87 2.52
CA PHE A 184 -14.55 11.58 2.01
C PHE A 184 -14.95 10.64 3.15
N ASN A 185 -16.07 9.94 2.97
CA ASN A 185 -16.63 8.98 3.94
C ASN A 185 -15.79 7.74 4.12
N LEU A 186 -15.00 7.37 3.12
CA LEU A 186 -14.14 6.20 3.19
C LEU A 186 -12.79 6.54 2.55
N CYS A 187 -11.82 6.81 3.41
CA CYS A 187 -10.48 7.22 3.01
C CYS A 187 -9.42 6.60 3.93
N THR A 188 -8.23 6.39 3.39
CA THR A 188 -7.04 6.01 4.15
C THR A 188 -5.96 7.02 3.86
N VAL A 189 -5.41 7.63 4.92
CA VAL A 189 -4.26 8.54 4.86
C VAL A 189 -3.09 7.86 5.56
N SER A 190 -2.09 7.45 4.78
CA SER A 190 -0.91 6.74 5.28
C SER A 190 0.30 7.66 5.27
N GLU A 191 0.98 7.79 6.41
CA GLU A 191 2.32 8.38 6.49
C GLU A 191 3.32 7.34 5.98
N ILE A 192 4.19 7.75 5.05
CA ILE A 192 5.10 6.84 4.36
C ILE A 192 6.54 7.38 4.36
N GLU A 193 7.49 6.47 4.33
CA GLU A 193 8.91 6.75 4.11
C GLU A 193 9.44 5.87 2.98
N GLY A 194 10.52 6.28 2.33
CA GLY A 194 11.18 5.46 1.33
C GLY A 194 11.97 6.25 0.32
N LYS A 195 11.88 5.84 -0.94
CA LYS A 195 12.65 6.42 -2.03
C LYS A 195 11.90 6.39 -3.34
N TYR A 196 12.24 7.32 -4.21
CA TYR A 196 11.66 7.39 -5.53
C TYR A 196 12.68 7.82 -6.58
N TYR A 197 12.36 7.52 -7.83
CA TYR A 197 13.15 7.85 -9.00
C TYR A 197 12.23 8.27 -10.13
N ILE A 198 12.69 9.26 -10.90
CA ILE A 198 12.04 9.73 -12.12
C ILE A 198 13.13 9.79 -13.19
N GLN A 199 12.84 9.25 -14.37
CA GLN A 199 13.77 9.30 -15.49
C GLN A 199 14.21 10.74 -15.78
N GLY A 200 15.52 10.95 -15.87
CA GLY A 200 16.12 12.27 -15.97
C GLY A 200 16.71 12.77 -14.65
N PHE A 201 16.33 12.18 -13.51
CA PHE A 201 17.01 12.45 -12.24
C PHE A 201 18.36 11.74 -12.25
N GLY A 202 19.44 12.47 -11.93
CA GLY A 202 20.79 11.89 -11.87
C GLY A 202 20.95 10.81 -10.79
N LYS A 203 20.07 10.79 -9.78
CA LYS A 203 20.05 9.82 -8.69
C LYS A 203 18.65 9.64 -8.11
N GLU A 204 18.46 8.53 -7.41
CA GLU A 204 17.30 8.30 -6.53
C GLU A 204 17.23 9.35 -5.43
N LYS A 205 16.02 9.77 -5.08
CA LYS A 205 15.75 10.64 -3.92
C LYS A 205 15.17 9.81 -2.79
N GLN A 206 15.65 10.06 -1.57
CA GLN A 206 15.15 9.47 -0.33
C GLN A 206 14.19 10.45 0.33
N PHE A 207 13.16 9.95 1.01
CA PHE A 207 12.23 10.76 1.77
C PHE A 207 11.85 10.05 3.08
N GLU A 208 11.75 10.83 4.15
CA GLU A 208 11.32 10.35 5.46
C GLU A 208 9.84 10.69 5.74
N LYS A 209 9.26 11.61 4.96
CA LYS A 209 7.92 12.16 5.19
C LYS A 209 7.15 12.29 3.89
N GLY A 210 6.42 11.26 3.54
CA GLY A 210 5.45 11.27 2.46
C GLY A 210 4.04 10.95 2.93
N ILE A 211 3.09 11.04 2.01
CA ILE A 211 1.70 10.58 2.20
C ILE A 211 1.30 9.65 1.07
N SER A 212 0.62 8.56 1.42
CA SER A 212 -0.15 7.73 0.49
C SER A 212 -1.63 7.82 0.84
N LEU A 213 -2.45 8.27 -0.10
CA LEU A 213 -3.90 8.35 0.04
C LEU A 213 -4.55 7.18 -0.70
N LYS A 214 -5.62 6.63 -0.12
CA LYS A 214 -6.54 5.73 -0.81
C LYS A 214 -7.96 6.24 -0.56
N ILE A 215 -8.65 6.63 -1.62
CA ILE A 215 -9.97 7.25 -1.55
C ILE A 215 -10.94 6.36 -2.31
N TYR A 216 -12.10 6.11 -1.71
CA TYR A 216 -13.17 5.33 -2.32
C TYR A 216 -14.27 6.28 -2.79
N PHE A 217 -14.68 6.14 -4.04
CA PHE A 217 -15.68 6.98 -4.68
C PHE A 217 -16.95 6.17 -4.99
N PRO A 218 -18.14 6.73 -4.75
CA PRO A 218 -19.37 6.21 -5.36
C PRO A 218 -19.34 6.49 -6.86
N GLU A 219 -20.39 6.09 -7.56
CA GLU A 219 -20.54 6.39 -8.99
C GLU A 219 -20.59 7.92 -9.18
N THR A 220 -19.51 8.50 -9.69
CA THR A 220 -19.36 9.95 -9.93
C THR A 220 -18.25 10.22 -10.95
N HIS A 221 -18.16 11.46 -11.44
CA HIS A 221 -17.09 11.87 -12.35
C HIS A 221 -15.79 12.15 -11.60
N VAL A 222 -15.03 11.09 -11.31
CA VAL A 222 -13.73 11.15 -10.61
C VAL A 222 -12.74 12.13 -11.26
N GLY A 223 -12.75 12.26 -12.59
CA GLY A 223 -11.88 13.20 -13.30
C GLY A 223 -11.96 14.64 -12.78
N PHE A 224 -13.14 15.11 -12.36
CA PHE A 224 -13.28 16.45 -11.81
C PHE A 224 -12.64 16.64 -10.44
N PHE A 225 -12.57 15.58 -9.63
CA PHE A 225 -11.85 15.62 -8.35
C PHE A 225 -10.34 15.61 -8.56
N ILE A 226 -9.85 14.91 -9.59
CA ILE A 226 -8.42 14.86 -9.94
C ILE A 226 -7.89 16.26 -10.24
N ASP A 227 -8.62 17.08 -11.01
CA ASP A 227 -8.22 18.46 -11.30
C ASP A 227 -8.11 19.31 -10.02
N ILE A 228 -9.04 19.13 -9.08
CA ILE A 228 -8.99 19.84 -7.79
C ILE A 228 -7.81 19.35 -6.94
N PHE A 229 -7.50 18.05 -6.95
CA PHE A 229 -6.34 17.51 -6.25
C PHE A 229 -5.03 18.07 -6.82
N ILE A 230 -4.91 18.18 -8.13
CA ILE A 230 -3.74 18.80 -8.78
C ILE A 230 -3.57 20.23 -8.31
N ASN A 231 -4.62 21.06 -8.39
CA ASN A 231 -4.57 22.45 -7.92
C ASN A 231 -4.23 22.54 -6.42
N LEU A 232 -4.76 21.63 -5.60
CA LEU A 232 -4.44 21.55 -4.18
C LEU A 232 -2.95 21.25 -3.94
N PHE A 233 -2.37 20.32 -4.70
CA PHE A 233 -0.96 19.93 -4.56
C PHE A 233 -0.02 21.02 -5.05
N GLU A 234 -0.37 21.68 -6.17
CA GLU A 234 0.35 22.86 -6.66
C GLU A 234 0.34 23.99 -5.62
N TYR A 235 -0.82 24.29 -5.03
CA TYR A 235 -0.93 25.29 -3.96
C TYR A 235 -0.11 24.94 -2.71
N LEU A 236 -0.03 23.66 -2.36
CA LEU A 236 0.77 23.19 -1.22
C LEU A 236 2.27 23.03 -1.57
N GLU A 237 2.69 23.45 -2.77
CA GLU A 237 4.07 23.34 -3.27
C GLU A 237 4.61 21.89 -3.25
N ILE A 238 3.74 20.92 -3.50
CA ILE A 238 4.13 19.50 -3.59
C ILE A 238 4.64 19.22 -4.99
N GLU A 239 5.97 19.25 -5.15
CA GLU A 239 6.62 19.14 -6.46
C GLU A 239 6.38 17.81 -7.19
N HIS A 240 6.29 16.70 -6.44
CA HIS A 240 6.25 15.35 -7.02
C HIS A 240 5.07 14.59 -6.44
N TYR A 241 4.22 14.07 -7.32
CA TYR A 241 3.12 13.19 -6.94
C TYR A 241 2.74 12.26 -8.08
N ILE A 242 2.00 11.20 -7.74
CA ILE A 242 1.34 10.34 -8.72
C ILE A 242 -0.10 10.10 -8.27
N ILE A 243 -1.04 10.27 -9.19
CA ILE A 243 -2.45 9.93 -9.01
C ILE A 243 -2.73 8.69 -9.87
N LEU A 244 -3.19 7.63 -9.23
CA LEU A 244 -3.49 6.35 -9.83
C LEU A 244 -5.00 6.11 -9.75
N HIS A 245 -5.64 6.10 -10.91
CA HIS A 245 -7.01 5.62 -11.11
C HIS A 245 -6.97 4.41 -12.07
N ASP A 246 -8.04 3.61 -12.11
CA ASP A 246 -8.20 2.48 -13.03
C ASP A 246 -7.02 1.49 -13.07
N LEU A 247 -6.52 1.13 -11.89
CA LEU A 247 -5.46 0.14 -11.77
C LEU A 247 -5.92 -1.21 -12.34
N ALA A 248 -5.15 -1.73 -13.29
CA ALA A 248 -5.36 -3.07 -13.82
C ALA A 248 -5.28 -4.13 -12.72
N ASP A 249 -6.08 -5.18 -12.84
CA ASP A 249 -6.02 -6.30 -11.91
C ASP A 249 -4.67 -7.03 -12.05
N GLY A 250 -3.89 -7.03 -10.97
CA GLY A 250 -2.62 -7.74 -10.90
C GLY A 250 -2.75 -9.24 -11.19
N ALA A 251 -3.91 -9.86 -10.93
CA ALA A 251 -4.15 -11.26 -11.27
C ALA A 251 -4.15 -11.48 -12.79
N HIS A 252 -4.68 -10.55 -13.58
CA HIS A 252 -4.63 -10.61 -15.05
C HIS A 252 -3.20 -10.42 -15.57
N ILE A 253 -2.41 -9.54 -14.95
CA ILE A 253 -0.99 -9.35 -15.29
C ILE A 253 -0.19 -10.62 -14.96
N ILE A 254 -0.38 -11.22 -13.79
CA ILE A 254 0.28 -12.48 -13.41
C ILE A 254 -0.11 -13.60 -14.39
N LYS A 255 -1.40 -13.74 -14.70
CA LYS A 255 -1.92 -14.73 -15.66
C LYS A 255 -1.35 -14.56 -17.07
N SER A 256 -1.15 -13.32 -17.53
CA SER A 256 -0.57 -13.06 -18.85
C SER A 256 0.95 -13.21 -18.88
N THR A 257 1.62 -13.08 -17.73
CA THR A 257 3.08 -13.16 -17.63
C THR A 257 3.58 -14.58 -17.35
N PHE A 258 2.80 -15.40 -16.65
CA PHE A 258 3.23 -16.72 -16.18
C PHE A 258 2.25 -17.81 -16.61
N GLU A 259 2.78 -18.93 -17.10
CA GLU A 259 1.99 -20.08 -17.57
C GLU A 259 1.30 -20.86 -16.44
N ASP A 260 1.98 -21.01 -15.30
CA ASP A 260 1.47 -21.78 -14.15
C ASP A 260 0.97 -20.87 -13.02
N ILE A 261 -0.27 -20.43 -13.15
CA ILE A 261 -0.97 -19.59 -12.16
C ILE A 261 -1.30 -20.36 -10.89
N GLU A 262 -1.47 -21.68 -10.99
CA GLU A 262 -1.82 -22.53 -9.85
C GLU A 262 -0.69 -22.57 -8.81
N SER A 263 0.56 -22.52 -9.26
CA SER A 263 1.74 -22.39 -8.37
C SER A 263 1.69 -21.15 -7.46
N PHE A 264 1.06 -20.04 -7.90
CA PHE A 264 0.91 -18.83 -7.08
C PHE A 264 -0.13 -18.97 -5.98
N LYS A 265 -1.09 -19.89 -6.11
CA LYS A 265 -2.12 -20.09 -5.08
C LYS A 265 -1.55 -20.72 -3.81
N SER A 266 -0.50 -21.54 -3.94
CA SER A 266 0.21 -22.16 -2.83
C SER A 266 1.48 -21.41 -2.42
N TYR A 267 1.84 -20.33 -3.13
CA TYR A 267 3.05 -19.56 -2.86
C TYR A 267 2.95 -18.79 -1.53
N ASN A 268 3.85 -19.11 -0.60
CA ASN A 268 4.07 -18.34 0.62
C ASN A 268 5.43 -17.61 0.55
N PRO A 269 5.48 -16.27 0.45
CA PRO A 269 6.72 -15.53 0.42
C PRO A 269 7.56 -15.70 1.69
N LEU A 270 6.94 -16.00 2.84
CA LEU A 270 7.63 -16.17 4.12
C LEU A 270 8.50 -17.43 4.15
N THR A 271 8.14 -18.47 3.38
CA THR A 271 8.87 -19.74 3.33
C THR A 271 9.98 -19.75 2.27
N ASN A 272 10.10 -18.69 1.47
CA ASN A 272 11.10 -18.58 0.39
C ASN A 272 12.33 -17.76 0.80
N LEU A 273 12.65 -17.78 2.09
CA LEU A 273 13.78 -17.06 2.68
C LEU A 273 14.61 -18.03 3.52
N ILE A 274 15.91 -17.77 3.57
CA ILE A 274 16.87 -18.54 4.36
C ILE A 274 17.20 -17.74 5.61
N TRP A 275 17.09 -18.36 6.76
CA TRP A 275 17.58 -17.80 8.00
C TRP A 275 19.11 -17.91 8.09
N ASP A 276 19.78 -16.79 8.32
CA ASP A 276 21.20 -16.77 8.62
C ASP A 276 21.42 -16.81 10.13
N GLU A 277 21.95 -17.92 10.63
CA GLU A 277 22.22 -18.11 12.05
C GLU A 277 23.36 -17.25 12.59
N THR A 278 24.29 -16.83 11.73
CA THR A 278 25.47 -16.03 12.11
C THR A 278 25.06 -14.58 12.32
N ASP A 279 24.36 -14.03 11.33
CA ASP A 279 23.93 -12.63 11.33
C ASP A 279 22.56 -12.43 11.99
N LYS A 280 21.89 -13.53 12.39
CA LYS A 280 20.53 -13.57 12.97
C LYS A 280 19.53 -12.75 12.14
N MET A 281 19.53 -12.99 10.83
CA MET A 281 18.69 -12.26 9.89
C MET A 281 18.15 -13.15 8.77
N TRP A 282 16.97 -12.81 8.25
CA TRP A 282 16.42 -13.43 7.05
C TRP A 282 17.16 -12.94 5.79
N LYS A 283 17.58 -13.86 4.93
CA LYS A 283 18.21 -13.59 3.64
C LYS A 283 17.36 -14.19 2.52
N ASN A 284 17.33 -13.53 1.36
CA ASN A 284 16.77 -14.16 0.16
C ASN A 284 17.58 -15.43 -0.17
N HIS A 285 16.95 -16.44 -0.76
CA HIS A 285 17.73 -17.47 -1.46
C HIS A 285 18.74 -16.78 -2.36
N LYS A 286 19.98 -17.29 -2.42
CA LYS A 286 20.92 -16.82 -3.43
C LYS A 286 20.17 -16.93 -4.76
N ILE A 287 20.00 -15.79 -5.43
CA ILE A 287 19.38 -15.72 -6.76
C ILE A 287 20.10 -16.67 -7.71
N TYR A 288 21.31 -17.12 -7.39
CA TYR A 288 22.04 -18.09 -8.15
C TYR A 288 22.44 -19.33 -7.35
N ASN A 289 22.37 -20.50 -7.99
CA ASN A 289 22.91 -21.74 -7.44
C ASN A 289 24.45 -21.73 -7.42
N LYS A 290 25.06 -22.82 -6.94
CA LYS A 290 26.54 -23.00 -6.91
C LYS A 290 27.19 -22.80 -8.29
N ASN A 291 26.44 -22.98 -9.37
CA ASN A 291 26.89 -22.80 -10.76
C ASN A 291 26.58 -21.41 -11.33
N ARG A 292 26.23 -20.43 -10.49
CA ARG A 292 25.79 -19.08 -10.90
C ARG A 292 24.57 -19.05 -11.84
N LYS A 293 23.74 -20.10 -11.86
CA LYS A 293 22.47 -20.10 -12.63
C LYS A 293 21.34 -19.55 -11.78
N PRO A 294 20.43 -18.73 -12.34
CA PRO A 294 19.33 -18.18 -11.57
C PRO A 294 18.47 -19.29 -10.93
N VAL A 295 18.16 -19.16 -9.65
CA VAL A 295 17.18 -19.97 -8.92
C VAL A 295 16.01 -19.04 -8.65
N TYR A 296 15.18 -18.88 -9.66
CA TYR A 296 13.83 -18.39 -9.47
C TYR A 296 12.93 -19.61 -9.17
N PRO A 297 11.76 -19.44 -8.54
CA PRO A 297 10.67 -20.39 -8.78
C PRO A 297 10.56 -20.61 -10.30
N ASN A 298 10.17 -21.80 -10.77
CA ASN A 298 10.01 -22.06 -12.20
C ASN A 298 8.91 -21.15 -12.77
N LEU A 299 9.32 -19.93 -13.16
CA LEU A 299 8.52 -18.88 -13.76
C LEU A 299 8.94 -18.83 -15.23
N PHE A 300 8.71 -19.91 -15.96
CA PHE A 300 9.06 -19.96 -17.37
C PHE A 300 8.22 -18.92 -18.13
N LEU A 301 8.92 -18.04 -18.84
CA LEU A 301 8.36 -17.28 -19.95
C LEU A 301 8.36 -18.20 -21.16
N THR A 302 7.21 -18.39 -21.80
CA THR A 302 7.17 -18.96 -23.15
C THR A 302 7.93 -18.02 -24.06
N LYS A 303 9.12 -18.44 -24.49
CA LYS A 303 9.53 -18.19 -25.86
C LYS A 303 8.56 -19.02 -26.71
N ASN A 304 7.51 -18.39 -27.21
CA ASN A 304 6.78 -18.72 -28.44
C ASN A 304 5.57 -17.78 -28.58
N SER A 305 5.86 -16.55 -28.98
CA SER A 305 4.93 -15.74 -29.76
C SER A 305 5.77 -15.05 -30.83
N GLU A 306 5.86 -15.70 -31.99
CA GLU A 306 6.07 -15.00 -33.26
C GLU A 306 4.92 -14.03 -33.52
#